data_AF-A0A3D6EJJ1-F1
#
_entry.id   AF-A0A3D6EJJ1-F1
#
_cell.length_a   1.000
_cell.length_b   1.000
_cell.length_c   1.000
_cell.angle_alpha   90.00
_cell.angle_beta   90.00
_cell.angle_gamma   90.00
#
_symmetry.space_group_name_H-M   'P 1'
#
loop_
_entity.id
_entity.type
_entity.pdbx_description
1 polymer ?
#
loop_
_entity_poly.entity_id
_entity_poly.type
_entity_poly.pdbx_seq_one_letter_code
_entity_poly.pdbx_strand_id
1 'polypeptide(L)'
;MNPAVPEASLTALMHLLAEQALMALGVPHPMMKDAPPANPAVARFYVDLLEVLKAKTEGARGAEESRQLEDLLYGLRMRVMDLKPAAGVPVDPKP
;
A
#
# COMPACT_ATOMS: atom_id res chain seq x y z
N MET A 1 -22.19 -5.12 22.49
CA MET A 1 -22.37 -4.86 21.06
C MET A 1 -21.15 -5.37 20.32
N ASN A 2 -21.32 -6.27 19.35
CA ASN A 2 -20.22 -6.57 18.41
C ASN A 2 -20.02 -5.29 17.58
N PRO A 3 -18.83 -4.66 17.54
CA PRO A 3 -18.62 -3.52 16.65
C PRO A 3 -19.00 -3.96 15.24
N ALA A 4 -19.86 -3.20 14.57
CA ALA A 4 -20.30 -3.54 13.22
C ALA A 4 -19.07 -3.59 12.33
N VAL A 5 -18.66 -4.82 11.96
CA VAL A 5 -17.56 -5.02 11.02
C VAL A 5 -18.00 -4.38 9.70
N PRO A 6 -17.19 -3.50 9.09
CA PRO A 6 -17.56 -2.85 7.85
C PRO A 6 -17.83 -3.90 6.76
N GLU A 7 -18.81 -3.63 5.90
CA GLU A 7 -19.16 -4.50 4.79
C GLU A 7 -17.96 -4.65 3.84
N ALA A 8 -17.69 -5.89 3.41
CA ALA A 8 -16.61 -6.17 2.48
C ALA A 8 -16.92 -5.52 1.13
N SER A 9 -15.99 -4.70 0.63
CA SER A 9 -16.12 -4.01 -0.65
C SER A 9 -14.78 -3.95 -1.36
N LEU A 10 -14.81 -3.74 -2.68
CA LEU A 10 -13.60 -3.53 -3.47
C LEU A 10 -12.83 -2.32 -2.95
N THR A 11 -13.53 -1.22 -2.65
CA THR A 11 -12.94 -0.02 -2.03
C THR A 11 -12.23 -0.35 -0.72
N ALA A 12 -12.85 -1.09 0.19
CA ALA A 12 -12.20 -1.49 1.44
C ALA A 12 -10.90 -2.29 1.19
N LEU A 13 -10.90 -3.20 0.22
CA LEU A 13 -9.71 -3.97 -0.16
C LEU A 13 -8.61 -3.07 -0.77
N MET A 14 -8.98 -2.14 -1.65
CA MET A 14 -8.03 -1.17 -2.23
C MET A 14 -7.35 -0.33 -1.15
N HIS A 15 -8.13 0.19 -0.19
CA HIS A 15 -7.61 0.97 0.93
C HIS A 15 -6.70 0.13 1.84
N LEU A 16 -7.08 -1.11 2.15
CA LEU A 16 -6.24 -2.01 2.94
C LEU A 16 -4.87 -2.21 2.29
N LEU A 17 -4.82 -2.50 0.99
CA LEU A 17 -3.56 -2.67 0.26
C LEU A 17 -2.76 -1.36 0.19
N ALA A 18 -3.42 -0.22 0.00
CA ALA A 18 -2.78 1.09 -0.01
C ALA A 18 -2.16 1.42 1.36
N GLU A 19 -2.83 1.12 2.46
CA GLU A 19 -2.29 1.28 3.81
C GLU A 19 -1.06 0.40 4.05
N GLN A 20 -1.07 -0.86 3.57
CA GLN A 20 0.13 -1.71 3.65
C GLN A 20 1.29 -1.14 2.84
N ALA A 21 1.02 -0.59 1.65
CA ALA A 21 2.03 0.11 0.86
C ALA A 21 2.60 1.31 1.62
N LEU A 22 1.75 2.17 2.21
CA LEU A 22 2.18 3.34 2.99
C LEU A 22 3.02 2.95 4.22
N MET A 23 2.64 1.91 4.95
CA MET A 23 3.46 1.39 6.05
C MET A 23 4.82 0.90 5.56
N ALA A 24 4.87 0.18 4.43
CA ALA A 24 6.12 -0.25 3.81
C ALA A 24 6.95 0.92 3.27
N LEU A 25 6.34 2.06 2.94
CA LEU A 25 7.02 3.30 2.58
C LEU A 25 7.58 4.05 3.81
N GLY A 26 7.35 3.56 5.03
CA GLY A 26 7.75 4.25 6.26
C GLY A 26 6.86 5.44 6.62
N VAL A 27 5.64 5.51 6.08
CA VAL A 27 4.71 6.59 6.41
C VAL A 27 4.19 6.37 7.85
N PRO A 28 4.32 7.37 8.76
CA PRO A 28 3.88 7.23 10.13
C PRO A 28 2.37 6.98 10.20
N HIS A 29 1.96 5.92 10.89
CA HIS A 29 0.55 5.71 11.24
C HIS A 29 0.24 6.42 12.57
N PRO A 30 -0.92 7.09 12.74
CA PRO A 30 -1.27 7.81 13.97
C PRO A 30 -1.25 6.95 15.25
N MET A 31 -1.35 5.64 15.09
CA MET A 31 -1.33 4.67 16.19
C MET A 31 0.08 4.14 16.51
N MET A 32 1.10 4.48 15.71
CA MET A 32 2.49 4.10 15.97
C MET A 32 3.23 5.24 16.65
N LYS A 33 4.13 4.89 17.58
CA LYS A 33 5.00 5.86 18.24
C LYS A 33 6.09 6.39 17.30
N ASP A 34 6.61 5.50 16.46
CA ASP A 34 7.70 5.77 15.52
C ASP A 34 7.32 5.29 14.12
N ALA A 35 7.89 5.93 13.10
CA ALA A 35 7.72 5.50 11.71
C ALA A 35 8.44 4.16 11.48
N PRO A 36 7.81 3.18 10.80
CA PRO A 36 8.49 1.93 10.46
C PRO A 36 9.63 2.19 9.46
N PRO A 37 10.70 1.37 9.46
CA PRO A 37 11.76 1.49 8.47
C PRO A 37 11.20 1.26 7.06
N ALA A 38 11.46 2.20 6.16
CA ALA A 38 11.00 2.10 4.78
C ALA A 38 11.65 0.90 4.06
N ASN A 39 10.84 0.10 3.39
CA ASN A 39 11.23 -1.01 2.53
C ASN A 39 10.58 -0.83 1.15
N PRO A 40 11.28 -0.19 0.19
CA PRO A 40 10.74 0.10 -1.14
C PRO A 40 10.34 -1.15 -1.92
N ALA A 41 11.02 -2.29 -1.69
CA ALA A 41 10.68 -3.55 -2.36
C ALA A 41 9.31 -4.09 -1.89
N VAL A 42 9.04 -4.03 -0.59
CA VAL A 42 7.74 -4.42 -0.03
C VAL A 42 6.65 -3.42 -0.42
N ALA A 43 6.96 -2.12 -0.44
CA ALA A 43 6.01 -1.11 -0.92
C ALA A 43 5.61 -1.36 -2.39
N ARG A 44 6.58 -1.66 -3.24
CA ARG A 44 6.34 -2.01 -4.64
C ARG A 44 5.47 -3.25 -4.80
N PHE A 45 5.68 -4.29 -3.97
CA PHE A 45 4.83 -5.48 -3.99
C PHE A 45 3.35 -5.15 -3.76
N TYR A 46 3.02 -4.27 -2.81
CA TYR A 46 1.62 -3.87 -2.58
C TYR A 46 1.05 -3.02 -3.72
N VAL A 47 1.87 -2.18 -4.37
CA VAL A 47 1.47 -1.47 -5.60
C VAL A 47 1.18 -2.46 -6.72
N ASP A 48 2.04 -3.45 -6.92
CA ASP A 48 1.86 -4.49 -7.95
C ASP A 48 0.57 -5.31 -7.67
N LEU A 49 0.22 -5.55 -6.40
CA LEU A 49 -1.07 -6.18 -6.04
C LEU A 49 -2.28 -5.32 -6.41
N LEU A 50 -2.20 -3.99 -6.21
CA LEU A 50 -3.25 -3.07 -6.67
C LEU A 50 -3.37 -3.07 -8.20
N GLU A 51 -2.26 -3.25 -8.94
CA GLU A 51 -2.28 -3.41 -10.40
C GLU A 51 -2.95 -4.72 -10.83
N VAL A 52 -2.66 -5.81 -10.12
CA VAL A 52 -3.35 -7.09 -10.34
C VAL A 52 -4.84 -6.93 -10.08
N LEU A 53 -5.23 -6.22 -9.01
CA LEU A 53 -6.62 -5.94 -8.68
C LEU A 53 -7.29 -5.11 -9.79
N LYS A 54 -6.60 -4.11 -10.34
CA LYS A 54 -7.05 -3.34 -11.51
C LYS A 54 -7.29 -4.25 -12.71
N ALA A 55 -6.33 -5.11 -13.06
CA ALA A 55 -6.50 -6.01 -14.20
C ALA A 55 -7.65 -7.01 -14.01
N LYS A 56 -7.82 -7.53 -12.79
CA LYS A 56 -8.82 -8.58 -12.50
C LYS A 56 -10.24 -8.07 -12.29
N THR A 57 -10.40 -6.78 -12.01
CA THR A 57 -11.72 -6.16 -11.80
C THR A 57 -12.16 -5.30 -12.99
N GLU A 58 -11.42 -5.34 -14.11
CA GLU A 58 -11.75 -4.61 -15.32
C GLU A 58 -13.17 -4.95 -15.82
N GLY A 59 -13.96 -3.93 -16.16
CA GLY A 59 -15.37 -4.09 -16.57
C GLY A 59 -16.35 -4.40 -15.45
N ALA A 60 -15.88 -4.76 -14.25
CA ALA A 60 -16.72 -4.98 -13.06
C ALA A 60 -16.75 -3.77 -12.10
N ARG A 61 -15.83 -2.81 -12.28
CA ARG A 61 -15.75 -1.59 -11.47
C ARG A 61 -16.72 -0.51 -11.93
N GLY A 62 -17.29 0.22 -10.98
CA GLY A 62 -17.91 1.51 -11.23
C GLY A 62 -16.91 2.62 -11.57
N ALA A 63 -17.43 3.79 -11.97
CA ALA A 63 -16.61 4.95 -12.29
C ALA A 63 -15.81 5.46 -11.07
N GLU A 64 -16.43 5.49 -9.89
CA GLU A 64 -15.79 5.92 -8.66
C GLU A 64 -14.68 4.97 -8.22
N GLU A 65 -14.94 3.65 -8.22
CA GLU A 65 -13.93 2.65 -7.89
C GLU A 65 -12.74 2.70 -8.83
N SER A 66 -12.99 2.88 -10.14
CA SER A 66 -11.94 3.00 -11.13
C SER A 66 -11.07 4.25 -10.90
N ARG A 67 -11.70 5.39 -10.62
CA ARG A 67 -11.00 6.63 -10.29
C ARG A 67 -10.16 6.48 -9.03
N GLN A 68 -10.74 5.95 -7.96
CA GLN A 68 -10.03 5.74 -6.69
C GLN A 68 -8.82 4.83 -6.87
N LEU A 69 -8.96 3.73 -7.61
CA LEU A 69 -7.86 2.81 -7.89
C LEU A 69 -6.72 3.49 -8.67
N GLU A 70 -7.06 4.34 -9.64
CA GLU A 70 -6.09 5.10 -10.42
C GLU A 70 -5.36 6.14 -9.59
N ASP A 71 -6.08 6.89 -8.75
CA ASP A 71 -5.51 7.88 -7.85
C ASP A 71 -4.56 7.22 -6.83
N LEU A 72 -4.96 6.07 -6.25
CA LEU A 72 -4.12 5.28 -5.34
C LEU A 72 -2.85 4.78 -6.04
N LEU A 73 -2.98 4.16 -7.22
CA LEU A 73 -1.85 3.64 -7.98
C LEU A 73 -0.86 4.75 -8.36
N TYR A 74 -1.36 5.88 -8.86
CA TYR A 74 -0.54 7.03 -9.21
C TYR A 74 0.21 7.56 -7.99
N GLY A 75 -0.51 7.83 -6.89
CA GLY A 75 0.06 8.40 -5.68
C GLY A 75 1.11 7.49 -5.02
N LEU A 76 0.90 6.17 -5.04
CA LEU A 76 1.83 5.22 -4.44
C LEU A 76 3.07 5.01 -5.31
N ARG A 77 2.91 4.91 -6.64
CA ARG A 77 4.06 4.76 -7.56
C ARG A 77 5.04 5.93 -7.44
N MET A 78 4.52 7.16 -7.36
CA MET A 78 5.37 8.35 -7.15
C MET A 78 6.18 8.24 -5.85
N ARG A 79 5.52 7.87 -4.74
CA ARG A 79 6.20 7.70 -3.44
C ARG A 79 7.24 6.57 -3.45
N VAL A 80 6.97 5.47 -4.13
CA VAL A 80 7.95 4.37 -4.30
C VAL A 80 9.16 4.86 -5.10
N MET A 81 8.97 5.69 -6.13
CA MET A 81 10.09 6.24 -6.91
C MET A 81 10.95 7.23 -6.10
N ASP A 82 10.32 8.02 -5.22
CA ASP A 82 11.03 8.99 -4.37
C ASP A 82 11.90 8.31 -3.31
N LEU A 83 11.50 7.12 -2.85
CA LEU A 83 12.34 6.27 -2.01
C LEU A 83 13.37 5.56 -2.87
N LYS A 84 14.52 6.22 -3.08
CA LYS A 84 15.71 5.51 -3.56
C LYS A 84 15.93 4.26 -2.70
N PRO A 85 16.20 3.09 -3.31
CA PRO A 85 16.53 1.91 -2.53
C PRO A 85 17.70 2.27 -1.63
N ALA A 86 17.51 2.14 -0.31
CA ALA A 86 18.60 2.28 0.65
C ALA A 86 19.65 1.25 0.23
N ALA A 87 20.74 1.74 -0.36
CA ALA A 87 21.86 0.92 -0.71
C ALA A 87 22.39 0.28 0.58
N GLY A 88 22.22 -1.05 0.69
CA GLY A 88 22.84 -1.91 1.69
C GLY A 88 22.73 -1.45 3.13
N VAL A 89 21.72 -1.93 3.86
CA VAL A 89 21.89 -2.09 5.32
C VAL A 89 22.80 -3.31 5.50
N PRO A 90 24.02 -3.17 6.06
CA PRO A 90 24.80 -4.33 6.45
C PRO A 90 24.00 -5.04 7.53
N VAL A 91 23.57 -6.27 7.25
CA VAL A 91 23.07 -7.15 8.30
C VAL A 91 24.30 -7.56 9.08
N ASP A 92 24.59 -6.85 10.18
CA ASP A 92 25.63 -7.24 11.12
C ASP A 92 25.38 -8.69 11.56
N PRO A 93 26.35 -9.61 11.43
CA PRO A 93 26.22 -10.93 11.99
C PRO A 93 26.31 -10.79 13.51
N LYS A 94 25.20 -11.08 14.19
CA LYS A 94 25.13 -11.07 15.66
C LYS A 94 26.13 -12.09 16.23
N PRO A 95 26.83 -11.77 17.35
CA PRO A 95 27.84 -12.63 17.96
C PRO A 95 27.29 -13.95 18.50
#